data_AF-A0A7K0PF59-F1
#
_entry.id   AF-A0A7K0PF59-F1
#
_cell.length_a   1.000
_cell.length_b   1.000
_cell.length_c   1.000
_cell.angle_alpha   90.00
_cell.angle_beta   90.00
_cell.angle_gamma   90.00
#
_symmetry.space_group_name_H-M   'P 1'
#
loop_
_entity.id
_entity.type
_entity.pdbx_description
1 polymer ?
#
loop_
_entity_poly.entity_id
_entity_poly.type
_entity_poly.pdbx_seq_one_letter_code
_entity_poly.pdbx_strand_id
1 'polypeptide(L)'
;MASRLPWRRPEATVPAPGISPQRAALEDERRRLADQVAESTWDLGGLVYEMAVRDHFRVDVLVERAAVLQRLDARLSEIERLADDHAGIAGACRFCGAPHGRSAEFCWSCGERILARTPTTIEGRVSNAPTRVHETVPATGPLAADGRPRAR
;
A
#
# COMPACT_ATOMS: atom_id res chain seq x y z
N MET A 1 -25.82 -30.95 40.14
CA MET A 1 -24.43 -30.96 39.60
C MET A 1 -24.40 -30.19 38.30
N ALA A 2 -23.91 -28.95 38.32
CA ALA A 2 -23.58 -28.17 37.13
C ALA A 2 -22.24 -27.49 37.41
N SER A 3 -21.18 -27.93 36.72
CA SER A 3 -19.83 -27.38 36.93
C SER A 3 -19.82 -25.91 36.54
N ARG A 4 -19.70 -25.02 37.53
CA ARG A 4 -19.41 -23.61 37.31
C ARG A 4 -17.92 -23.52 36.94
N LEU A 5 -17.62 -23.52 35.64
CA LEU A 5 -16.27 -23.21 35.18
C LEU A 5 -15.95 -21.76 35.56
N PRO A 6 -14.79 -21.49 36.20
CA PRO A 6 -14.44 -20.19 36.78
C PRO A 6 -14.09 -19.10 35.73
N TRP A 7 -14.14 -19.42 34.44
CA TRP A 7 -13.68 -18.54 33.36
C TRP A 7 -14.77 -18.14 32.36
N ARG A 8 -16.08 -18.28 32.67
CA ARG A 8 -17.14 -17.77 31.78
C ARG A 8 -16.89 -16.30 31.47
N ARG A 9 -16.43 -16.03 30.26
CA ARG A 9 -16.30 -14.68 29.71
C ARG A 9 -17.72 -14.11 29.66
N PRO A 10 -18.01 -12.96 30.27
CA PRO A 10 -19.30 -12.32 30.09
C PRO A 10 -19.54 -12.16 28.58
N GLU A 11 -20.75 -12.49 28.14
CA GLU A 11 -21.20 -12.28 26.76
C GLU A 11 -21.04 -10.78 26.48
N ALA A 12 -19.94 -10.41 25.83
CA ALA A 12 -19.67 -9.02 25.52
C ALA A 12 -20.74 -8.58 24.53
N THR A 13 -21.62 -7.67 24.95
CA THR A 13 -22.50 -6.96 24.04
C THR A 13 -21.61 -6.32 22.98
N VAL A 14 -21.66 -6.86 21.76
CA VAL A 14 -20.93 -6.28 20.64
C VAL A 14 -21.48 -4.86 20.47
N PRO A 15 -20.66 -3.80 20.60
CA PRO A 15 -21.13 -2.47 20.25
C PRO A 15 -21.59 -2.52 18.80
N ALA A 16 -22.80 -2.03 18.53
CA ALA A 16 -23.31 -1.89 17.18
C ALA A 16 -22.24 -1.17 16.33
N PRO A 17 -22.01 -1.59 15.07
CA PRO A 17 -20.94 -1.03 14.23
C PRO A 17 -21.27 0.42 13.83
N GLY A 18 -21.05 1.36 14.74
CA GLY A 18 -21.05 2.79 14.45
C GLY A 18 -19.74 3.18 13.77
N ILE A 19 -19.81 4.06 12.77
CA ILE A 19 -18.63 4.65 12.14
C ILE A 19 -17.86 5.41 13.23
N SER A 20 -16.62 5.01 13.51
CA SER A 20 -15.79 5.73 14.48
C SER A 20 -15.51 7.16 13.98
N PRO A 21 -15.31 8.16 14.87
CA PRO A 21 -14.97 9.52 14.45
C PRO A 21 -13.74 9.57 13.53
N GLN A 22 -12.77 8.68 13.77
CA GLN A 22 -11.59 8.53 12.94
C GLN A 22 -11.93 8.01 11.53
N ARG A 23 -12.85 7.06 11.42
CA ARG A 23 -13.32 6.56 10.12
C ARG A 23 -14.11 7.62 9.36
N ALA A 24 -14.97 8.39 10.05
CA ALA A 24 -15.69 9.49 9.42
C ALA A 24 -14.73 10.54 8.85
N ALA A 25 -13.68 10.91 9.60
CA ALA A 25 -12.66 11.85 9.13
C ALA A 25 -11.88 11.34 7.90
N LEU A 26 -11.56 10.04 7.85
CA LEU A 26 -10.94 9.43 6.66
C LEU A 26 -11.87 9.43 5.45
N GLU A 27 -13.16 9.17 5.65
CA GLU A 27 -14.16 9.20 4.58
C GLU A 27 -14.38 10.63 4.04
N ASP A 28 -14.34 11.65 4.90
CA ASP A 28 -14.39 13.06 4.54
C ASP A 28 -13.16 13.47 3.71
N GLU A 29 -11.96 13.15 4.19
CA GLU A 29 -10.73 13.47 3.49
C GLU A 29 -10.64 12.74 2.13
N ARG A 30 -11.10 11.49 2.06
CA ARG A 30 -11.20 10.75 0.79
C ARG A 30 -12.07 11.48 -0.22
N ARG A 31 -13.26 11.95 0.18
CA ARG A 31 -14.14 12.72 -0.71
C ARG A 31 -13.46 13.99 -1.17
N ARG A 32 -12.86 14.74 -0.25
CA ARG A 32 -12.17 15.99 -0.57
C ARG A 32 -11.05 15.79 -1.60
N LEU A 33 -10.24 14.74 -1.43
CA LEU A 33 -9.17 14.42 -2.38
C LEU A 33 -9.70 13.93 -3.73
N ALA A 34 -10.76 13.12 -3.73
CA ALA A 34 -11.40 12.68 -4.97
C ALA A 34 -11.94 13.87 -5.79
N ASP A 35 -12.55 14.87 -5.13
CA ASP A 35 -13.01 16.09 -5.79
C ASP A 35 -11.83 16.87 -6.39
N GLN A 36 -10.72 17.00 -5.66
CA GLN A 36 -9.50 17.69 -6.15
C GLN A 36 -8.85 16.97 -7.34
N VAL A 37 -8.84 15.63 -7.33
CA VAL A 37 -8.36 14.81 -8.45
C VAL A 37 -9.24 15.03 -9.68
N ALA A 38 -10.57 15.03 -9.50
CA ALA A 38 -11.51 15.27 -10.59
C ALA A 38 -11.34 16.66 -11.20
N GLU A 39 -11.25 17.70 -10.37
CA GLU A 39 -11.01 19.08 -10.80
C GLU A 39 -9.67 19.21 -11.55
N SER A 40 -8.58 18.70 -10.97
CA SER A 40 -7.26 18.77 -11.62
C SER A 40 -7.19 17.96 -12.92
N THR A 41 -7.95 16.87 -13.04
CA THR A 41 -8.07 16.09 -14.28
C THR A 41 -8.82 16.90 -15.35
N TRP A 42 -9.91 17.54 -14.96
CA TRP A 42 -10.68 18.42 -15.83
C TRP A 42 -9.83 19.59 -16.35
N ASP A 43 -9.11 20.26 -15.45
CA ASP A 43 -8.21 21.37 -15.80
C ASP A 43 -7.07 20.94 -16.73
N LEU A 44 -6.46 19.78 -16.46
CA LEU A 44 -5.41 19.24 -17.32
C LEU A 44 -5.95 18.93 -18.73
N GLY A 45 -7.12 18.31 -18.82
CA GLY A 45 -7.79 18.04 -20.09
C GLY A 45 -8.16 19.33 -20.85
N GLY A 46 -8.70 20.32 -20.15
CA GLY A 46 -9.00 21.63 -20.71
C GLY A 46 -7.77 22.35 -21.23
N LEU A 47 -6.65 22.30 -20.48
CA LEU A 47 -5.38 22.87 -20.92
C LEU A 47 -4.86 22.20 -22.20
N VAL A 48 -4.90 20.86 -22.27
CA VAL A 48 -4.51 20.10 -23.47
C VAL A 48 -5.41 20.45 -24.65
N TYR A 49 -6.72 20.56 -24.43
CA TYR A 49 -7.68 20.96 -25.46
C TYR A 49 -7.36 22.36 -26.01
N GLU A 50 -7.16 23.34 -25.13
CA GLU A 50 -6.86 24.72 -25.54
C GLU A 50 -5.51 24.85 -26.26
N MET A 51 -4.52 24.03 -25.91
CA MET A 51 -3.24 23.93 -26.63
C MET A 51 -3.42 23.29 -28.01
N ALA A 52 -4.23 22.23 -28.11
CA ALA A 52 -4.49 21.53 -29.36
C ALA A 52 -5.22 22.43 -30.37
N VAL A 53 -6.24 23.16 -29.94
CA VAL A 53 -6.99 24.10 -30.80
C VAL A 53 -6.11 25.24 -31.33
N ARG A 54 -5.07 25.64 -30.57
CA ARG A 54 -4.12 26.69 -30.96
C ARG A 54 -2.84 26.18 -31.63
N ASP A 55 -2.72 24.87 -31.85
CA ASP A 55 -1.52 24.20 -32.40
C ASP A 55 -0.21 24.58 -31.68
N HIS A 56 -0.28 24.74 -30.36
CA HIS A 56 0.88 25.12 -29.55
C HIS A 56 0.97 24.27 -28.28
N PHE A 57 1.74 23.18 -28.38
CA PHE A 57 2.00 22.30 -27.25
C PHE A 57 3.24 22.70 -26.46
N ARG A 58 3.04 22.85 -25.15
CA ARG A 58 4.11 23.03 -24.17
C ARG A 58 4.16 21.83 -23.23
N VAL A 59 4.94 20.83 -23.62
CA VAL A 59 5.03 19.55 -22.91
C VAL A 59 5.56 19.74 -21.48
N ASP A 60 6.46 20.69 -21.26
CA ASP A 60 6.96 21.09 -19.95
C ASP A 60 5.83 21.43 -18.98
N VAL A 61 4.88 22.27 -19.43
CA VAL A 61 3.73 22.68 -18.63
C VAL A 61 2.80 21.49 -18.35
N LEU A 62 2.58 20.62 -19.34
CA LEU A 62 1.76 19.42 -19.16
C LEU A 62 2.38 18.45 -18.14
N VAL A 63 3.69 18.24 -18.19
CA VAL A 63 4.42 17.40 -17.23
C VAL A 63 4.31 17.97 -15.82
N GLU A 64 4.47 19.29 -15.65
CA GLU A 64 4.34 19.93 -14.34
C GLU A 64 2.92 19.76 -13.76
N ARG A 65 1.88 19.98 -14.58
CA ARG A 65 0.48 19.81 -14.16
C ARG A 65 0.13 18.35 -13.88
N ALA A 66 0.59 17.43 -14.71
CA ALA A 66 0.43 15.99 -14.46
C ALA A 66 1.11 15.56 -13.16
N ALA A 67 2.27 16.12 -12.82
CA ALA A 67 2.95 15.83 -11.56
C ALA A 67 2.14 16.32 -10.33
N VAL A 68 1.38 17.42 -10.45
CA VAL A 68 0.45 17.86 -9.40
C VAL A 68 -0.68 16.85 -9.24
N LEU A 69 -1.33 16.46 -10.34
CA LEU A 69 -2.40 15.46 -10.33
C LEU A 69 -1.93 14.13 -9.73
N GLN A 70 -0.76 13.63 -10.14
CA GLN A 70 -0.18 12.40 -9.60
C GLN A 70 0.04 12.45 -8.08
N ARG A 71 0.39 13.60 -7.52
CA ARG A 71 0.52 13.75 -6.06
C ARG A 71 -0.83 13.67 -5.36
N LEU A 72 -1.88 14.24 -5.95
CA LEU A 72 -3.24 14.14 -5.43
C LEU A 72 -3.74 12.69 -5.49
N ASP A 73 -3.53 12.00 -6.62
CA ASP A 73 -3.88 10.58 -6.77
C ASP A 73 -3.15 9.71 -5.74
N ALA A 74 -1.83 9.88 -5.59
CA ALA A 74 -1.06 9.13 -4.61
C ALA A 74 -1.56 9.35 -3.18
N ARG A 75 -1.96 10.59 -2.86
CA ARG A 75 -2.52 10.91 -1.54
C ARG A 75 -3.89 10.30 -1.34
N LEU A 76 -4.75 10.33 -2.37
CA LEU A 76 -6.06 9.68 -2.35
C LEU A 76 -5.91 8.17 -2.11
N SER A 77 -5.03 7.51 -2.87
CA SER A 77 -4.77 6.07 -2.70
C SER A 77 -4.30 5.70 -1.29
N GLU A 78 -3.47 6.54 -0.66
CA GLU A 78 -3.04 6.30 0.73
C GLU A 78 -4.21 6.45 1.71
N ILE A 79 -5.08 7.44 1.54
CA ILE A 79 -6.25 7.61 2.39
C ILE A 79 -7.25 6.48 2.20
N GLU A 80 -7.46 6.01 0.97
CA GLU A 80 -8.31 4.85 0.67
C GLU A 80 -7.79 3.60 1.37
N ARG A 81 -6.49 3.35 1.31
CA ARG A 81 -5.83 2.25 2.03
C ARG A 81 -6.05 2.35 3.54
N LEU A 82 -5.87 3.54 4.12
CA LEU A 82 -6.09 3.76 5.54
C LEU A 82 -7.55 3.60 5.95
N ALA A 83 -8.49 4.07 5.12
CA ALA A 83 -9.92 3.93 5.36
C ALA A 83 -10.35 2.45 5.36
N ASP A 84 -9.81 1.67 4.41
CA ASP A 84 -10.04 0.23 4.33
C ASP A 84 -9.49 -0.53 5.54
N ASP A 85 -8.29 -0.16 6.02
CA ASP A 85 -7.71 -0.73 7.24
C ASP A 85 -8.57 -0.41 8.49
N HIS A 86 -9.19 0.76 8.54
CA HIS A 86 -10.03 1.23 9.66
C HIS A 86 -11.49 0.79 9.56
N ALA A 87 -11.87 -0.01 8.56
CA ALA A 87 -13.23 -0.54 8.42
C ALA A 87 -13.69 -1.44 9.60
N GLY A 88 -12.78 -1.82 10.50
CA GLY A 88 -13.10 -2.43 11.80
C GLY A 88 -13.19 -3.97 11.77
N ILE A 89 -14.08 -4.52 12.62
CA ILE A 89 -14.36 -5.97 12.67
C ILE A 89 -14.97 -6.37 11.32
N ALA A 90 -14.22 -7.13 10.53
CA ALA A 90 -14.68 -7.60 9.22
C ALA A 90 -15.63 -8.79 9.32
N GLY A 91 -15.67 -9.45 10.47
CA GLY A 91 -16.55 -10.58 10.70
C GLY A 91 -16.24 -11.30 11.99
N ALA A 92 -16.88 -12.46 12.14
CA ALA A 92 -16.66 -13.39 13.24
C ALA A 92 -16.07 -14.70 12.71
N CYS A 93 -15.17 -15.32 13.48
CA CYS A 93 -14.60 -16.60 13.14
C CYS A 93 -15.69 -17.67 13.00
N ARG A 94 -15.72 -18.40 11.88
CA ARG A 94 -16.72 -19.47 11.64
C ARG A 94 -16.68 -20.64 12.63
N PHE A 95 -15.57 -20.80 13.35
CA PHE A 95 -15.38 -21.92 14.29
C PHE A 95 -15.72 -21.54 15.74
N CYS A 96 -15.27 -20.38 16.21
CA CYS A 96 -15.44 -19.97 17.62
C CYS A 96 -16.24 -18.68 17.82
N GLY A 97 -16.65 -18.00 16.75
CA GLY A 97 -17.40 -16.76 16.81
C GLY A 97 -16.61 -15.51 17.22
N ALA A 98 -15.30 -15.63 17.50
CA ALA A 98 -14.50 -14.47 17.90
C ALA A 98 -14.41 -13.41 16.78
N PRO A 99 -14.54 -12.11 17.11
CA PRO A 99 -14.42 -11.04 16.12
C PRO A 99 -13.00 -10.99 15.54
N HIS A 100 -12.90 -10.67 14.26
CA HIS A 100 -11.61 -10.51 13.59
C HIS A 100 -11.59 -9.27 12.69
N GLY A 101 -10.41 -8.69 12.49
CA GLY A 101 -10.20 -7.64 11.51
C GLY A 101 -10.23 -8.17 10.07
N ARG A 102 -10.29 -7.25 9.11
CA ARG A 102 -10.26 -7.52 7.66
C ARG A 102 -9.07 -8.37 7.21
N SER A 103 -7.92 -8.14 7.81
CA SER A 103 -6.64 -8.73 7.40
C SER A 103 -6.24 -9.94 8.23
N ALA A 104 -7.14 -10.51 9.04
CA ALA A 104 -6.83 -11.64 9.90
C ALA A 104 -6.82 -12.96 9.10
N GLU A 105 -5.64 -13.55 8.90
CA GLU A 105 -5.51 -14.87 8.29
C GLU A 105 -5.90 -16.00 9.27
N PHE A 106 -5.60 -15.81 10.56
CA PHE A 106 -5.88 -16.76 11.64
C PHE A 106 -6.72 -16.11 12.73
N CYS A 107 -7.54 -16.92 13.40
CA CYS A 107 -8.30 -16.48 14.55
C CYS A 107 -7.39 -16.30 15.77
N TRP A 108 -7.40 -15.09 16.35
CA TRP A 108 -6.64 -14.79 17.57
C TRP A 108 -7.09 -15.63 18.79
N SER A 109 -8.33 -16.12 18.80
CA SER A 109 -8.88 -16.86 19.95
C SER A 109 -8.80 -18.38 19.81
N CYS A 110 -8.96 -18.96 18.62
CA CYS A 110 -8.93 -20.42 18.42
C CYS A 110 -7.82 -20.91 17.48
N GLY A 111 -7.03 -20.02 16.89
CA GLY A 111 -5.92 -20.36 15.98
C GLY A 111 -6.33 -20.80 14.58
N GLU A 112 -7.63 -20.96 14.30
CA GLU A 112 -8.11 -21.51 13.04
C GLU A 112 -8.09 -20.48 11.89
N ARG A 113 -7.88 -20.94 10.64
CA ARG A 113 -7.80 -20.04 9.49
C ARG A 113 -9.15 -19.41 9.12
N ILE A 114 -9.17 -18.09 9.04
CA ILE A 114 -10.36 -17.29 8.74
C ILE A 114 -10.47 -17.07 7.23
N LEU A 115 -9.41 -16.57 6.60
CA LEU A 115 -9.34 -16.37 5.15
C LEU A 115 -8.92 -17.67 4.45
N ALA A 116 -9.83 -18.25 3.65
CA ALA A 116 -9.45 -19.22 2.65
C ALA A 116 -8.82 -18.45 1.47
N ARG A 117 -7.53 -18.14 1.54
CA ARG A 117 -6.80 -17.70 0.35
C ARG A 117 -6.83 -18.86 -0.62
N THR A 118 -7.64 -18.79 -1.67
CA THR A 118 -7.48 -19.68 -2.83
C THR A 118 -6.09 -19.38 -3.39
N PRO A 119 -5.16 -20.35 -3.41
CA PRO A 119 -3.86 -20.11 -4.01
C PRO A 119 -4.10 -19.81 -5.49
N THR A 120 -3.88 -18.58 -5.92
CA THR A 120 -3.74 -18.27 -7.34
C THR A 120 -2.39 -18.82 -7.76
N THR A 121 -2.39 -20.02 -8.35
CA THR A 121 -1.21 -20.59 -8.98
C THR A 121 -0.77 -19.65 -10.08
N ILE A 122 0.30 -18.89 -9.85
CA ILE A 122 1.00 -18.19 -10.92
C ILE A 122 1.79 -19.26 -11.66
N GLU A 123 1.26 -19.76 -12.77
CA GLU A 123 1.98 -20.66 -13.68
C GLU A 123 3.05 -19.86 -14.44
N GLY A 124 4.15 -19.58 -13.76
CA GLY A 124 5.37 -19.06 -14.37
C GLY A 124 6.29 -20.23 -14.70
N ARG A 125 6.51 -20.50 -15.99
CA ARG A 125 7.60 -21.39 -16.42
C ARG A 125 8.92 -20.74 -16.02
N VAL A 126 9.54 -21.24 -14.96
CA VAL A 126 10.94 -20.90 -14.64
C VAL A 126 11.79 -21.51 -15.74
N SER A 127 12.20 -20.69 -16.70
CA SER A 127 13.28 -21.07 -17.60
C SER A 127 14.56 -21.03 -16.76
N ASN A 128 15.25 -22.16 -16.65
CA ASN A 128 16.59 -22.21 -16.04
C ASN A 128 17.53 -21.36 -16.90
N ALA A 129 17.59 -20.05 -16.61
CA ALA A 129 18.64 -19.20 -17.11
C ALA A 129 19.95 -19.64 -16.44
N PRO A 130 21.06 -19.77 -17.17
CA PRO A 130 22.33 -20.13 -16.58
C PRO A 130 22.68 -19.11 -15.49
N THR A 131 23.11 -19.61 -14.34
CA THR A 131 23.59 -18.82 -13.20
C THR A 131 24.59 -17.78 -13.71
N ARG A 132 24.22 -16.50 -13.63
CA ARG A 132 25.14 -15.40 -13.95
C ARG A 132 26.16 -15.37 -12.81
N VAL A 133 27.34 -15.92 -13.07
CA VAL A 133 28.47 -15.85 -12.15
C VAL A 133 28.84 -14.38 -12.01
N HIS A 134 28.65 -13.81 -10.83
CA HIS A 134 29.14 -12.48 -10.54
C HIS A 134 30.67 -12.58 -10.41
N GLU A 135 31.38 -12.10 -11.43
CA GLU A 135 32.82 -11.98 -11.39
C GLU A 135 33.19 -10.90 -10.36
N THR A 136 33.85 -11.33 -9.29
CA THR A 136 34.39 -10.43 -8.27
C THR A 136 35.51 -9.60 -8.89
N VAL A 137 35.26 -8.30 -9.01
CA VAL A 137 36.28 -7.31 -9.35
C VAL A 137 37.35 -7.33 -8.24
N PRO A 138 38.63 -7.59 -8.55
CA PRO A 138 39.68 -7.56 -7.53
C PRO A 138 39.82 -6.14 -6.98
N ALA A 139 39.91 -6.05 -5.65
CA ALA A 139 40.18 -4.80 -4.96
C ALA A 139 41.52 -4.24 -5.45
N THR A 140 41.50 -3.07 -6.09
CA THR A 140 42.69 -2.30 -6.40
C THR A 140 43.39 -1.95 -5.08
N GLY A 141 44.56 -2.55 -4.86
CA GLY A 141 45.43 -2.21 -3.75
C GLY A 141 45.84 -0.73 -3.80
N PRO A 142 46.22 -0.15 -2.65
CA PRO A 142 46.52 1.27 -2.57
C PRO A 142 47.70 1.64 -3.47
N LEU A 143 47.53 2.72 -4.24
CA LEU A 143 48.59 3.38 -5.00
C LEU A 143 49.72 3.78 -4.04
N ALA A 144 50.94 3.33 -4.34
CA ALA A 144 52.15 3.71 -3.61
C ALA A 144 52.38 5.22 -3.73
N ALA A 145 52.58 5.87 -2.58
CA ALA A 145 52.97 7.26 -2.50
C ALA A 145 54.42 7.44 -3.01
N ASP A 146 54.59 8.52 -3.77
CA ASP A 146 55.82 8.98 -4.41
C ASP A 146 57.10 8.83 -3.57
N GLY A 147 58.17 8.34 -4.20
CA GLY A 147 59.52 8.27 -3.63
C GLY A 147 60.59 8.61 -4.67
N ARG A 148 60.99 9.88 -4.72
CA ARG A 148 62.03 10.50 -5.56
C ARG A 148 63.36 9.72 -5.69
N PRO A 149 64.17 10.02 -6.72
CA PRO A 149 65.42 9.33 -6.99
C PRO A 149 66.57 9.73 -6.04
N ARG A 150 67.53 8.83 -5.84
CA ARG A 150 68.90 9.19 -5.43
C ARG A 150 69.93 8.57 -6.38
N ALA A 151 70.82 9.45 -6.85
CA ALA A 151 71.93 9.18 -7.74
C ALA A 151 73.10 8.46 -7.04
N ARG A 152 73.87 7.68 -7.80
CA ARG A 152 75.33 7.78 -7.84
C ARG A 152 75.86 7.32 -9.19
#